data_AF-A0A9E5FH57-F1
#
_entry.id   AF-A0A9E5FH57-F1
#
_cell.length_a   1.000
_cell.length_b   1.000
_cell.length_c   1.000
_cell.angle_alpha   90.00
_cell.angle_beta   90.00
_cell.angle_gamma   90.00
#
_symmetry.space_group_name_H-M   'P 1'
#
loop_
_entity.id
_entity.type
_entity.pdbx_description
1 polymer ?
#
loop_
_entity_poly.entity_id
_entity_poly.type
_entity_poly.pdbx_seq_one_letter_code
_entity_poly.pdbx_strand_id
1 'polypeptide(L)'
;MRREFSLLLKAAVIILIAGVAWSATRMSPTPMEAAAETPAAKQGQLLAGVARIDITGKGDLPPGDTLYAKALVLKQGDTMAVIVTVDAVAIGEIGPIRNDYLAKVRAGLTKDLGIAPERVMINASHCHGIVCADVDEKTIQVVKEAAKAMAPVRTGVGTGLENRIQEKAEKWPRSRCQACLFFASRR
;
A
#
# COMPACT_ATOMS: atom_id res chain seq x y z
N MET A 1 -71.88 4.70 -26.97
CA MET A 1 -72.08 6.03 -26.35
C MET A 1 -70.81 6.85 -26.63
N ARG A 2 -70.71 7.47 -27.82
CA ARG A 2 -70.64 8.94 -28.05
C ARG A 2 -69.65 9.64 -27.10
N ARG A 3 -68.43 9.99 -27.52
CA ARG A 3 -67.99 11.19 -28.29
C ARG A 3 -68.15 12.52 -27.53
N GLU A 4 -67.00 13.18 -27.30
CA GLU A 4 -66.69 14.61 -27.53
C GLU A 4 -67.48 15.71 -26.75
N PHE A 5 -66.84 16.89 -26.64
CA PHE A 5 -67.30 18.17 -26.05
C PHE A 5 -67.13 18.28 -24.52
N SER A 6 -66.47 19.28 -23.94
CA SER A 6 -66.36 20.67 -24.37
C SER A 6 -65.09 21.33 -23.81
N LEU A 7 -64.19 21.71 -24.71
CA LEU A 7 -63.38 22.90 -24.55
C LEU A 7 -64.29 24.15 -24.42
N LEU A 8 -63.70 25.24 -23.91
CA LEU A 8 -64.15 26.65 -23.94
C LEU A 8 -64.89 27.17 -22.69
N LEU A 9 -64.37 28.33 -22.20
CA LEU A 9 -64.77 29.19 -21.08
C LEU A 9 -64.25 28.75 -19.70
N LYS A 10 -63.17 29.31 -19.14
CA LYS A 10 -62.93 30.75 -18.88
C LYS A 10 -61.40 30.93 -18.78
N ALA A 11 -60.71 31.59 -19.71
CA ALA A 11 -60.54 33.03 -19.82
C ALA A 11 -60.23 33.73 -18.47
N ALA A 12 -59.08 34.42 -18.46
CA ALA A 12 -58.62 35.42 -17.50
C ALA A 12 -58.00 34.90 -16.19
N VAL A 13 -56.67 34.73 -16.17
CA VAL A 13 -55.76 35.56 -15.36
C VAL A 13 -54.42 35.64 -16.10
N ILE A 14 -54.22 36.78 -16.78
CA ILE A 14 -52.93 37.28 -17.24
C ILE A 14 -52.32 38.00 -16.03
N ILE A 15 -51.00 37.89 -15.79
CA ILE A 15 -50.06 39.02 -15.62
C ILE A 15 -48.71 38.52 -15.08
N LEU A 16 -47.70 38.70 -15.95
CA LEU A 16 -46.30 39.04 -15.73
C LEU A 16 -45.63 38.69 -14.38
N ILE A 17 -44.60 37.85 -14.46
CA ILE A 17 -43.30 38.17 -13.86
C ILE A 17 -42.21 37.79 -14.89
N ALA A 18 -41.56 38.82 -15.42
CA ALA A 18 -40.34 38.72 -16.20
C ALA A 18 -39.17 38.33 -15.29
N GLY A 19 -38.27 37.47 -15.76
CA GLY A 19 -37.09 37.12 -14.97
C GLY A 19 -36.14 36.14 -15.67
N VAL A 20 -35.22 36.70 -16.45
CA VAL A 20 -33.83 36.23 -16.63
C VAL A 20 -33.65 34.80 -17.17
N ALA A 21 -33.46 34.71 -18.48
CA ALA A 21 -32.79 33.58 -19.12
C ALA A 21 -31.33 33.52 -18.61
N TRP A 22 -31.03 32.57 -17.71
CA TRP A 22 -29.66 32.23 -17.39
C TRP A 22 -29.14 31.31 -18.51
N SER A 23 -28.44 31.89 -19.48
CA SER A 23 -27.57 31.13 -20.37
C SER A 23 -26.48 30.47 -19.54
N ALA A 24 -26.67 29.20 -19.21
CA ALA A 24 -25.60 28.35 -18.71
C ALA A 24 -24.66 28.05 -19.88
N THR A 25 -23.67 28.91 -20.07
CA THR A 25 -22.49 28.59 -20.86
C THR A 25 -21.89 27.33 -20.23
N ARG A 26 -21.97 26.19 -20.93
CA ARG A 26 -21.22 24.99 -20.58
C ARG A 26 -19.73 25.36 -20.60
N MET A 27 -19.15 25.61 -19.43
CA MET A 27 -17.69 25.55 -19.29
C MET A 27 -17.29 24.08 -19.41
N SER A 28 -16.78 23.72 -20.57
CA SER A 28 -16.06 22.48 -20.78
C SER A 28 -14.88 22.43 -19.79
N PRO A 29 -14.70 21.36 -19.00
CA PRO A 29 -13.46 21.20 -18.27
C PRO A 29 -12.33 21.06 -19.28
N THR A 30 -11.32 21.92 -19.17
CA THR A 30 -10.06 21.74 -19.88
C THR A 30 -9.41 20.45 -19.37
N PRO A 31 -8.92 19.56 -20.25
CA PRO A 31 -8.15 18.41 -19.81
C PRO A 31 -6.78 18.93 -19.36
N MET A 32 -6.62 19.23 -18.07
CA MET A 32 -5.31 19.20 -17.44
C MET A 32 -4.95 17.75 -17.13
N GLU A 33 -4.80 16.98 -18.20
CA GLU A 33 -4.09 15.71 -18.20
C GLU A 33 -2.67 16.00 -18.67
N ALA A 34 -1.83 16.48 -17.76
CA ALA A 34 -0.41 16.18 -17.83
C ALA A 34 -0.23 14.86 -17.08
N ALA A 35 -0.60 13.76 -17.74
CA ALA A 35 -0.07 12.45 -17.38
C ALA A 35 1.45 12.59 -17.44
N ALA A 36 2.10 12.58 -16.28
CA ALA A 36 3.54 12.55 -16.20
C ALA A 36 4.01 11.29 -16.92
N GLU A 37 4.56 11.46 -18.13
CA GLU A 37 5.19 10.37 -18.86
C GLU A 37 6.25 9.76 -17.95
N THR A 38 6.04 8.51 -17.56
CA THR A 38 7.03 7.75 -16.80
C THR A 38 8.23 7.56 -17.73
N PRO A 39 9.42 8.11 -17.40
CA PRO A 39 10.58 7.99 -18.28
C PRO A 39 10.87 6.52 -18.55
N ALA A 40 11.06 6.16 -19.82
CA ALA A 40 11.43 4.81 -20.20
C ALA A 40 12.68 4.37 -19.42
N ALA A 41 12.57 3.24 -18.73
CA ALA A 41 13.66 2.71 -17.91
C ALA A 41 14.88 2.43 -18.80
N LYS A 42 16.00 3.12 -18.54
CA LYS A 42 17.30 2.81 -19.17
C LYS A 42 17.69 1.36 -18.83
N GLN A 43 18.31 0.62 -19.75
CA GLN A 43 18.87 -0.71 -19.45
C GLN A 43 19.78 -0.62 -18.21
N GLY A 44 19.55 -1.50 -17.22
CA GLY A 44 20.24 -1.48 -15.92
C GLY A 44 19.61 -0.57 -14.85
N GLN A 45 18.55 0.18 -15.16
CA GLN A 45 17.81 0.99 -14.18
C GLN A 45 17.19 0.11 -13.10
N LEU A 46 17.49 0.43 -11.83
CA LEU A 46 16.80 -0.17 -10.68
C LEU A 46 15.42 0.47 -10.54
N LEU A 47 14.40 -0.38 -10.47
CA LEU A 47 13.04 -0.02 -10.10
C LEU A 47 12.76 -0.52 -8.69
N ALA A 48 11.93 0.22 -7.96
CA ALA A 48 11.39 -0.24 -6.69
C ALA A 48 9.92 0.12 -6.57
N GLY A 49 9.17 -0.78 -5.93
CA GLY A 49 7.80 -0.56 -5.52
C GLY A 49 7.65 -0.83 -4.02
N VAL A 50 6.81 -0.06 -3.37
CA VAL A 50 6.52 -0.19 -1.94
C VAL A 50 5.03 -0.23 -1.70
N ALA A 51 4.60 -0.99 -0.72
CA ALA A 51 3.23 -1.01 -0.25
C ALA A 51 3.19 -1.41 1.24
N ARG A 52 2.07 -1.12 1.89
CA ARG A 52 1.76 -1.59 3.24
C ARG A 52 0.31 -2.03 3.31
N ILE A 53 0.01 -3.04 4.11
CA ILE A 53 -1.35 -3.52 4.36
C ILE A 53 -1.55 -3.75 5.86
N ASP A 54 -2.76 -3.46 6.34
CA ASP A 54 -3.16 -3.72 7.71
C ASP A 54 -3.32 -5.25 7.94
N ILE A 55 -2.63 -5.73 8.97
CA ILE A 55 -2.63 -7.13 9.44
C ILE A 55 -3.12 -7.26 10.88
N THR A 56 -3.78 -6.24 11.42
CA THR A 56 -4.28 -6.22 12.79
C THR A 56 -5.29 -7.34 13.00
N GLY A 57 -5.08 -8.14 14.05
CA GLY A 57 -5.98 -9.21 14.44
C GLY A 57 -7.30 -8.70 15.03
N LYS A 58 -8.26 -9.61 15.20
CA LYS A 58 -9.51 -9.29 15.89
C LYS A 58 -9.22 -9.16 17.39
N GLY A 59 -9.28 -7.94 17.90
CA GLY A 59 -9.09 -7.59 19.31
C GLY A 59 -9.07 -6.07 19.48
N ASP A 60 -9.32 -5.61 20.70
CA ASP A 60 -9.27 -4.17 21.01
C ASP A 60 -7.80 -3.75 21.18
N LEU A 61 -7.11 -3.51 20.06
CA LEU A 61 -5.88 -2.72 20.12
C LEU A 61 -6.26 -1.27 20.42
N PRO A 62 -5.51 -0.57 21.30
CA PRO A 62 -5.68 0.86 21.47
C PRO A 62 -5.65 1.58 20.11
N PRO A 63 -6.48 2.62 19.90
CA PRO A 63 -6.41 3.43 18.69
C PRO A 63 -4.98 3.92 18.44
N GLY A 64 -4.43 3.61 17.26
CA GLY A 64 -3.07 3.97 16.88
C GLY A 64 -2.08 2.80 16.80
N ASP A 65 -2.43 1.64 17.37
CA ASP A 65 -1.55 0.45 17.39
C ASP A 65 -1.76 -0.49 16.18
N THR A 66 -2.10 0.06 15.01
CA THR A 66 -2.30 -0.74 13.79
C THR A 66 -1.01 -1.47 13.39
N LEU A 67 -1.13 -2.78 13.17
CA LEU A 67 -0.04 -3.64 12.72
C LEU A 67 -0.01 -3.71 11.20
N TYR A 68 1.19 -3.70 10.60
CA TYR A 68 1.32 -3.74 9.15
C TYR A 68 2.26 -4.86 8.66
N ALA A 69 1.93 -5.42 7.51
CA ALA A 69 2.93 -5.99 6.61
C ALA A 69 3.35 -4.90 5.61
N LYS A 70 4.66 -4.69 5.46
CA LYS A 70 5.24 -3.69 4.56
C LYS A 70 6.15 -4.40 3.58
N ALA A 71 5.97 -4.16 2.30
CA ALA A 71 6.77 -4.77 1.24
C ALA A 71 7.59 -3.73 0.49
N LEU A 72 8.84 -4.08 0.23
CA LEU A 72 9.73 -3.45 -0.74
C LEU A 72 10.05 -4.48 -1.82
N VAL A 73 9.67 -4.21 -3.06
CA VAL A 73 10.00 -5.04 -4.22
C VAL A 73 11.01 -4.28 -5.07
N LEU A 74 12.14 -4.91 -5.35
CA LEU A 74 13.21 -4.39 -6.19
C LEU A 74 13.20 -5.13 -7.52
N LYS A 75 13.35 -4.41 -8.62
CA LYS A 75 13.43 -5.01 -9.96
C LYS A 75 14.59 -4.41 -10.77
N GLN A 76 15.41 -5.27 -11.35
CA GLN A 76 16.42 -4.90 -12.35
C GLN A 76 16.38 -5.91 -13.51
N GLY A 77 16.07 -5.43 -14.72
CA GLY A 77 15.77 -6.31 -15.84
C GLY A 77 14.64 -7.29 -15.49
N ASP A 78 14.87 -8.58 -15.67
CA ASP A 78 13.92 -9.65 -15.34
C ASP A 78 14.05 -10.16 -13.90
N THR A 79 15.03 -9.67 -13.14
CA THR A 79 15.26 -10.11 -11.75
C THR A 79 14.43 -9.27 -10.79
N MET A 80 13.62 -9.94 -9.95
CA MET A 80 12.89 -9.33 -8.84
C MET A 80 13.34 -9.92 -7.50
N ALA A 81 13.48 -9.06 -6.49
CA ALA A 81 13.74 -9.42 -5.11
C ALA A 81 12.75 -8.71 -4.17
N VAL A 82 12.40 -9.36 -3.07
CA VAL A 82 11.35 -8.91 -2.14
C VAL A 82 11.90 -8.89 -0.72
N ILE A 83 11.69 -7.75 -0.04
CA ILE A 83 11.90 -7.61 1.39
C ILE A 83 10.55 -7.26 2.02
N VAL A 84 10.13 -8.05 3.00
CA VAL A 84 8.93 -7.81 3.78
C VAL A 84 9.27 -7.64 5.24
N THR A 85 8.71 -6.63 5.89
CA THR A 85 8.68 -6.53 7.36
C THR A 85 7.24 -6.72 7.84
N VAL A 86 7.06 -7.60 8.81
CA VAL A 86 5.75 -7.93 9.38
C VAL A 86 5.75 -7.50 10.85
N ASP A 87 4.77 -6.69 11.23
CA ASP A 87 4.58 -6.30 12.63
C ASP A 87 3.98 -7.48 13.41
N ALA A 88 4.86 -8.33 13.97
CA ALA A 88 4.50 -9.55 14.71
C ALA A 88 5.60 -9.95 15.70
N VAL A 89 5.28 -10.83 16.65
CA VAL A 89 6.23 -11.38 17.65
C VAL A 89 7.34 -12.16 16.96
N ALA A 90 6.95 -13.12 16.13
CA ALA A 90 7.87 -14.00 15.43
C ALA A 90 7.15 -14.61 14.23
N ILE A 91 7.94 -15.16 13.30
CA ILE A 91 7.45 -16.00 12.21
C ILE A 91 7.70 -17.44 12.62
N GLY A 92 6.62 -18.16 12.93
CA GLY A 92 6.71 -19.50 13.49
C GLY A 92 6.97 -19.53 14.99
N GLU A 93 6.88 -20.74 15.53
CA GLU A 93 7.19 -21.11 16.92
C GLU A 93 6.43 -20.30 17.99
N ILE A 94 6.98 -19.16 18.41
CA ILE A 94 6.58 -18.41 19.60
C ILE A 94 5.51 -17.34 19.36
N GLY A 95 5.07 -17.16 18.11
CA GLY A 95 4.15 -16.10 17.69
C GLY A 95 2.80 -16.60 17.15
N PRO A 96 1.86 -15.69 16.87
CA PRO A 96 0.58 -16.01 16.24
C PRO A 96 0.73 -16.53 14.80
N ILE A 97 1.84 -16.19 14.14
CA ILE A 97 2.18 -16.66 12.80
C ILE A 97 2.69 -18.10 12.86
N ARG A 98 2.09 -18.97 12.05
CA ARG A 98 2.39 -20.41 12.02
C ARG A 98 3.66 -20.73 11.21
N ASN A 99 4.23 -21.92 11.43
CA ASN A 99 5.48 -22.38 10.81
C ASN A 99 5.39 -22.53 9.28
N ASP A 100 4.19 -22.73 8.74
CA ASP A 100 3.95 -22.88 7.30
C ASP A 100 3.88 -21.54 6.55
N TYR A 101 3.85 -20.41 7.27
CA TYR A 101 3.75 -19.07 6.70
C TYR A 101 4.78 -18.79 5.61
N LEU A 102 6.07 -19.07 5.87
CA LEU A 102 7.14 -18.81 4.88
C LEU A 102 6.97 -19.64 3.62
N ALA A 103 6.59 -20.91 3.78
CA ALA A 103 6.38 -21.81 2.65
C ALA A 103 5.19 -21.34 1.80
N LYS A 104 4.07 -20.96 2.44
CA LYS A 104 2.88 -20.44 1.75
C LYS A 104 3.16 -19.14 1.01
N VAL A 105 3.79 -18.17 1.66
CA VAL A 105 4.10 -16.88 1.03
C VAL A 105 5.03 -17.07 -0.16
N ARG A 106 6.12 -17.83 -0.02
CA ARG A 106 7.05 -18.10 -1.12
C ARG A 106 6.37 -18.82 -2.27
N ALA A 107 5.59 -19.86 -2.00
CA ALA A 107 4.85 -20.58 -3.04
C ALA A 107 3.85 -19.67 -3.77
N GLY A 108 3.12 -18.81 -3.05
CA GLY A 108 2.21 -17.84 -3.63
C GLY A 108 2.93 -16.82 -4.53
N LEU A 109 4.06 -16.28 -4.08
CA LEU A 109 4.84 -15.33 -4.88
C LEU A 109 5.51 -15.95 -6.10
N THR A 110 5.97 -17.20 -6.00
CA THR A 110 6.47 -17.95 -7.16
C THR A 110 5.35 -18.17 -8.17
N LYS A 111 4.16 -18.60 -7.72
CA LYS A 111 3.00 -18.82 -8.59
C LYS A 111 2.54 -17.54 -9.28
N ASP A 112 2.41 -16.45 -8.53
CA ASP A 112 1.70 -15.26 -9.01
C ASP A 112 2.61 -14.24 -9.70
N LEU A 113 3.89 -14.18 -9.32
CA LEU A 113 4.85 -13.18 -9.82
C LEU A 113 6.12 -13.81 -10.42
N GLY A 114 6.26 -15.14 -10.39
CA GLY A 114 7.46 -15.82 -10.88
C GLY A 114 8.71 -15.56 -10.03
N ILE A 115 8.55 -15.10 -8.79
CA ILE A 115 9.68 -14.76 -7.91
C ILE A 115 10.19 -16.04 -7.26
N ALA A 116 11.47 -16.35 -7.46
CA ALA A 116 12.12 -17.50 -6.85
C ALA A 116 12.11 -17.37 -5.30
N PRO A 117 11.86 -18.46 -4.55
CA PRO A 117 11.76 -18.44 -3.09
C PRO A 117 12.98 -17.81 -2.38
N GLU A 118 14.17 -17.98 -2.94
CA GLU A 118 15.45 -17.49 -2.42
C GLU A 118 15.58 -15.97 -2.51
N ARG A 119 14.74 -15.32 -3.33
CA ARG A 119 14.70 -13.87 -3.52
C ARG A 119 13.67 -13.18 -2.62
N VAL A 120 13.08 -13.92 -1.67
CA VAL A 120 12.08 -13.43 -0.71
C VAL A 120 12.64 -13.51 0.70
N MET A 121 12.89 -12.32 1.28
CA MET A 121 13.28 -12.14 2.68
C MET A 121 12.11 -11.55 3.47
N ILE A 122 11.79 -12.15 4.62
CA ILE A 122 10.73 -11.69 5.51
C ILE A 122 11.28 -11.60 6.92
N ASN A 123 11.04 -10.47 7.60
CA ASN A 123 11.44 -10.23 8.98
C ASN A 123 10.23 -9.86 9.85
N ALA A 124 10.21 -10.33 11.09
CA ALA A 124 9.27 -9.86 12.11
C ALA A 124 9.89 -8.71 12.92
N SER A 125 9.08 -7.70 13.27
CA SER A 125 9.55 -6.59 14.12
C SER A 125 9.72 -6.95 15.59
N HIS A 126 9.27 -8.14 15.99
CA HIS A 126 9.25 -8.62 17.37
C HIS A 126 8.36 -7.79 18.30
N CYS A 127 7.24 -7.27 17.77
CA CYS A 127 6.22 -6.60 18.57
C CYS A 127 5.24 -7.59 19.20
N HIS A 128 4.57 -7.22 20.29
CA HIS A 128 3.59 -8.08 20.99
C HIS A 128 2.15 -7.96 20.46
N GLY A 129 1.99 -7.43 19.24
CA GLY A 129 0.70 -7.32 18.58
C GLY A 129 0.15 -8.68 18.12
N ILE A 130 -1.17 -8.82 18.14
CA ILE A 130 -1.87 -10.00 17.60
C ILE A 130 -2.28 -9.70 16.16
N VAL A 131 -1.80 -10.52 15.22
CA VAL A 131 -2.10 -10.37 13.79
C VAL A 131 -3.36 -11.14 13.38
N CYS A 132 -3.92 -10.79 12.23
CA CYS A 132 -5.04 -11.49 11.62
C CYS A 132 -4.68 -12.92 11.19
N ALA A 133 -5.69 -13.77 11.04
CA ALA A 133 -5.50 -15.19 10.70
C ALA A 133 -4.99 -15.41 9.26
N ASP A 134 -5.30 -14.48 8.36
CA ASP A 134 -4.99 -14.46 6.92
C ASP A 134 -3.71 -13.63 6.61
N VAL A 135 -2.78 -13.54 7.56
CA VAL A 135 -1.56 -12.72 7.43
C VAL A 135 -0.66 -13.16 6.28
N ASP A 136 -0.63 -14.44 5.93
CA ASP A 136 0.08 -14.98 4.76
C ASP A 136 -0.51 -14.47 3.44
N GLU A 137 -1.84 -14.51 3.30
CA GLU A 137 -2.55 -14.00 2.13
C GLU A 137 -2.35 -12.49 1.96
N LYS A 138 -2.48 -11.73 3.05
CA LYS A 138 -2.21 -10.28 3.07
C LYS A 138 -0.75 -9.96 2.75
N THR A 139 0.18 -10.81 3.17
CA THR A 139 1.59 -10.66 2.80
C THR A 139 1.79 -10.82 1.30
N ILE A 140 1.17 -11.82 0.67
CA ILE A 140 1.22 -12.00 -0.78
C ILE A 140 0.57 -10.79 -1.48
N GLN A 141 -0.57 -10.33 -0.96
CA GLN A 141 -1.28 -9.16 -1.50
C GLN A 141 -0.41 -7.91 -1.50
N VAL A 142 0.22 -7.56 -0.37
CA VAL A 142 1.02 -6.32 -0.29
C VAL A 142 2.23 -6.37 -1.21
N VAL A 143 2.82 -7.55 -1.44
CA VAL A 143 3.90 -7.71 -2.41
C VAL A 143 3.40 -7.48 -3.85
N LYS A 144 2.21 -7.98 -4.20
CA LYS A 144 1.58 -7.70 -5.50
C LYS A 144 1.27 -6.22 -5.68
N GLU A 145 0.78 -5.55 -4.65
CA GLU A 145 0.53 -4.10 -4.68
C GLU A 145 1.83 -3.31 -4.87
N ALA A 146 2.88 -3.67 -4.14
CA ALA A 146 4.21 -3.08 -4.33
C ALA A 146 4.73 -3.32 -5.75
N ALA A 147 4.58 -4.53 -6.29
CA ALA A 147 5.00 -4.86 -7.66
C ALA A 147 4.28 -4.05 -8.74
N LYS A 148 3.05 -3.60 -8.49
CA LYS A 148 2.30 -2.70 -9.38
C LYS A 148 2.75 -1.24 -9.28
N ALA A 149 3.30 -0.82 -8.14
CA ALA A 149 3.70 0.55 -7.85
C ALA A 149 5.18 0.85 -8.14
N MET A 150 5.72 0.28 -9.22
CA MET A 150 7.14 0.40 -9.58
C MET A 150 7.52 1.79 -10.07
N ALA A 151 8.59 2.35 -9.51
CA ALA A 151 9.18 3.60 -9.95
C ALA A 151 10.71 3.47 -10.09
N PRO A 152 11.36 4.22 -11.01
CA PRO A 152 12.81 4.35 -11.03
C PRO A 152 13.34 4.92 -9.71
N VAL A 153 14.34 4.27 -9.13
CA VAL A 153 14.92 4.70 -7.85
C VAL A 153 16.44 4.80 -7.88
N ARG A 154 16.97 5.49 -6.86
CA ARG A 154 18.39 5.43 -6.45
C ARG A 154 18.46 4.77 -5.07
N THR A 155 19.48 3.95 -4.85
CA THR A 155 19.74 3.31 -3.54
C THR A 155 20.92 3.96 -2.84
N GLY A 156 20.84 4.06 -1.52
CA GLY A 156 21.93 4.45 -0.64
C GLY A 156 21.90 3.64 0.65
N VAL A 157 23.05 3.56 1.32
CA VAL A 157 23.22 2.92 2.63
C VAL A 157 23.88 3.90 3.58
N GLY A 158 23.46 3.86 4.84
CA GLY A 158 24.04 4.66 5.91
C GLY A 158 24.09 3.87 7.20
N THR A 159 25.02 4.23 8.08
CA THR A 159 25.16 3.63 9.41
C THR A 159 25.09 4.71 10.48
N GLY A 160 24.37 4.43 11.56
CA GLY A 160 24.26 5.31 12.72
C GLY A 160 24.52 4.57 14.04
N LEU A 161 24.82 5.34 15.08
CA LEU A 161 24.96 4.86 16.45
C LEU A 161 23.85 5.49 17.30
N GLU A 162 23.07 4.65 17.98
CA GLU A 162 22.10 5.06 18.99
C GLU A 162 22.39 4.31 20.29
N ASN A 163 22.59 5.04 21.39
CA ASN A 163 23.04 4.50 22.67
C ASN A 163 22.23 5.02 23.87
N ARG A 164 21.08 5.67 23.62
CA ARG A 164 20.22 6.25 24.67
C ARG A 164 18.93 5.46 24.92
N ILE A 165 18.45 4.71 23.93
CA ILE A 165 17.12 4.04 23.99
C ILE A 165 17.17 2.54 24.23
N GLN A 166 18.34 1.91 24.05
CA GLN A 166 18.50 0.46 24.22
C GLN A 166 19.38 0.20 25.44
N GLU A 167 18.84 -0.55 26.39
CA GLU A 167 19.58 -1.08 27.53
C GLU A 167 19.82 -2.58 27.34
N LYS A 168 20.99 -3.05 27.78
CA LYS A 168 21.29 -4.48 27.78
C LYS A 168 20.63 -5.10 29.02
N ALA A 169 19.80 -6.12 28.83
CA ALA A 169 19.10 -6.82 29.92
C ALA A 169 20.05 -7.58 30.89
N GLU A 170 21.32 -7.79 30.52
CA GLU A 170 22.32 -8.52 31.30
C GLU A 170 23.53 -7.66 31.71
N LYS A 171 24.01 -7.88 32.93
CA LYS A 171 25.08 -7.14 33.62
C LYS A 171 26.48 -7.50 33.06
N TRP A 172 26.80 -7.09 31.84
CA TRP A 172 28.12 -7.26 31.19
C TRP A 172 28.43 -6.05 30.28
N PRO A 173 29.71 -5.65 30.05
CA PRO A 173 30.09 -4.47 29.27
C PRO A 173 29.32 -4.30 27.94
N ARG A 174 29.03 -3.04 27.62
CA ARG A 174 28.21 -2.61 26.47
C ARG A 174 28.82 -3.09 25.15
N SER A 175 28.12 -3.98 24.44
CA SER A 175 28.36 -4.21 23.02
C SER A 175 27.67 -3.11 22.20
N ARG A 176 28.31 -2.68 21.12
CA ARG A 176 27.85 -1.56 20.28
C ARG A 176 26.60 -1.97 19.51
N CYS A 177 25.50 -1.24 19.65
CA CYS A 177 24.35 -1.33 18.74
C CYS A 177 24.61 -0.41 17.55
N GLN A 178 24.83 -0.98 16.37
CA GLN A 178 24.97 -0.25 15.11
C GLN A 178 23.70 -0.45 14.29
N ALA A 179 23.08 0.63 13.84
CA ALA A 179 21.92 0.58 12.95
C ALA A 179 22.37 0.86 11.51
N CYS A 180 21.96 0.00 10.55
CA CYS A 180 22.13 0.22 9.13
C CYS A 180 20.78 0.62 8.51
N LEU A 181 20.73 1.76 7.85
CA LEU A 181 19.55 2.26 7.13
C LEU A 181 19.77 2.11 5.63
N PHE A 182 18.78 1.54 4.96
CA PHE A 182 18.69 1.49 3.50
C PHE A 182 17.68 2.54 3.04
N PHE A 183 18.08 3.39 2.09
CA PHE A 183 17.19 4.39 1.50
C PHE A 183 17.04 4.13 0.01
N ALA A 184 15.79 4.16 -0.47
CA ALA A 184 15.46 4.21 -1.88
C ALA A 184 14.65 5.48 -2.13
N SER A 185 15.18 6.43 -2.91
CA SER A 185 14.46 7.66 -3.26
C SER A 185 13.97 7.58 -4.71
N ARG A 186 12.77 8.11 -4.96
CA ARG A 186 12.35 8.41 -6.34
C ARG A 186 13.33 9.43 -6.93
N ARG A 187 13.59 9.30 -8.24
CA ARG A 187 14.27 10.35 -8.99
C ARG A 187 13.41 11.59 -9.08
#